data_AF-A0A927RQL3-F1
#
_entry.id   AF-A0A927RQL3-F1
#
_cell.length_a   1.000
_cell.length_b   1.000
_cell.length_c   1.000
_cell.angle_alpha   90.00
_cell.angle_beta   90.00
_cell.angle_gamma   90.00
#
_symmetry.space_group_name_H-M   'P 1'
#
loop_
_entity.id
_entity.type
_entity.pdbx_description
1 polymer ?
#
loop_
_entity_poly.entity_id
_entity_poly.type
_entity_poly.pdbx_seq_one_letter_code
_entity_poly.pdbx_strand_id
1 'polypeptide(L)'
;MLSAMNTVNANVVVKDVMTKQTSIILSPDENKEIELIQKICTPDYIAESGILTEKKNPFFTISSYQLRTDVPYNIILPWQESADFIVKNKIEDVSIGYSEAYVGGEAEPYFPAGEFVVTVVKDEKGSWFVSGVSLLTSYETEYELPVWEEAEEETVEEIEYTEEEEEAV
;
A
#
# COMPACT_ATOMS: atom_id res chain seq x y z
N MET A 1 8.91 35.05 -9.00
CA MET A 1 9.85 33.99 -8.57
C MET A 1 9.32 33.14 -7.41
N LEU A 2 8.51 33.69 -6.49
CA LEU A 2 7.90 32.95 -5.37
C LEU A 2 6.88 31.86 -5.78
N SER A 3 6.05 32.11 -6.80
CA SER A 3 5.03 31.14 -7.24
C SER A 3 5.62 29.85 -7.82
N ALA A 4 6.76 29.95 -8.51
CA ALA A 4 7.45 28.78 -9.07
C ALA A 4 7.99 27.87 -7.95
N MET A 5 8.54 28.46 -6.89
CA MET A 5 9.08 27.70 -5.75
C MET A 5 7.96 27.01 -4.95
N ASN A 6 6.83 27.70 -4.73
CA ASN A 6 5.65 27.11 -4.07
C ASN A 6 5.05 25.97 -4.89
N THR A 7 4.96 26.15 -6.21
CA THR A 7 4.47 25.14 -7.14
C THR A 7 5.35 23.89 -7.13
N VAL A 8 6.68 24.05 -7.23
CA VAL A 8 7.61 22.93 -7.21
C VAL A 8 7.56 22.18 -5.88
N ASN A 9 7.51 22.89 -4.75
CA ASN A 9 7.47 22.27 -3.43
C ASN A 9 6.23 21.38 -3.25
N ALA A 10 5.03 21.90 -3.55
CA ALA A 10 3.80 21.12 -3.43
C ALA A 10 3.77 19.91 -4.40
N ASN A 11 4.25 20.07 -5.64
CA ASN A 11 4.33 18.95 -6.58
C ASN A 11 5.26 17.83 -6.09
N VAL A 12 6.38 18.18 -5.45
CA VAL A 12 7.31 17.19 -4.87
C VAL A 12 6.64 16.46 -3.72
N VAL A 13 5.98 17.18 -2.81
CA VAL A 13 5.25 16.58 -1.67
C VAL A 13 4.17 15.60 -2.15
N VAL A 14 3.41 15.96 -3.19
CA VAL A 14 2.37 15.08 -3.77
C VAL A 14 2.97 13.82 -4.41
N LYS A 15 4.09 13.93 -5.14
CA LYS A 15 4.76 12.74 -5.71
C LYS A 15 5.33 11.83 -4.62
N ASP A 16 5.93 12.43 -3.60
CA ASP A 16 6.55 11.71 -2.49
C ASP A 16 5.50 10.94 -1.70
N VAL A 17 4.35 11.54 -1.38
CA VAL A 17 3.31 10.81 -0.62
C VAL A 17 2.78 9.61 -1.39
N MET A 18 2.53 9.74 -2.69
CA MET A 18 1.96 8.66 -3.51
C MET A 18 2.96 7.51 -3.68
N THR A 19 4.25 7.84 -3.82
CA THR A 19 5.33 6.84 -3.89
C THR A 19 5.47 6.10 -2.56
N LYS A 20 5.46 6.83 -1.44
CA LYS A 20 5.62 6.24 -0.11
C LYS A 20 4.42 5.42 0.32
N GLN A 21 3.21 5.89 0.04
CA GLN A 21 1.98 5.16 0.29
C GLN A 21 1.98 3.82 -0.45
N THR A 22 2.42 3.83 -1.70
CA THR A 22 2.62 2.60 -2.48
C THR A 22 3.65 1.68 -1.81
N SER A 23 4.82 2.20 -1.42
CA SER A 23 5.85 1.42 -0.73
C SER A 23 5.30 0.72 0.53
N ILE A 24 4.52 1.44 1.34
CA ILE A 24 3.94 0.89 2.58
C ILE A 24 2.91 -0.20 2.28
N ILE A 25 2.09 -0.04 1.23
CA ILE A 25 1.14 -1.07 0.79
C ILE A 25 1.87 -2.35 0.34
N LEU A 26 3.03 -2.21 -0.30
CA LEU A 26 3.82 -3.35 -0.79
C LEU A 26 4.62 -4.06 0.31
N SER A 27 5.09 -3.32 1.31
CA SER A 27 5.97 -3.86 2.36
C SER A 27 5.73 -3.15 3.68
N PRO A 28 4.68 -3.50 4.45
CA PRO A 28 4.29 -2.76 5.65
C PRO A 28 5.20 -2.99 6.86
N ASP A 29 5.84 -4.15 6.99
CA ASP A 29 6.52 -4.55 8.24
C ASP A 29 7.96 -3.99 8.40
N GLU A 30 8.64 -3.65 7.31
CA GLU A 30 10.04 -3.16 7.33
C GLU A 30 10.22 -1.81 6.62
N ASN A 31 9.17 -0.99 6.58
CA ASN A 31 9.20 0.21 5.75
C ASN A 31 9.80 1.44 6.44
N LYS A 32 11.01 1.81 6.02
CA LYS A 32 11.67 3.07 6.44
C LYS A 32 10.89 4.33 5.99
N GLU A 33 9.96 4.19 5.05
CA GLU A 33 9.15 5.29 4.54
C GLU A 33 8.08 5.77 5.52
N ILE A 34 7.76 5.00 6.57
CA ILE A 34 6.78 5.37 7.61
C ILE A 34 7.15 6.70 8.28
N GLU A 35 8.42 6.85 8.69
CA GLU A 35 8.91 8.09 9.31
C GLU A 35 8.87 9.28 8.35
N LEU A 36 8.96 9.02 7.04
CA LEU A 36 8.97 10.06 6.01
C LEU A 36 7.54 10.50 5.68
N ILE A 37 6.55 9.60 5.68
CA ILE A 37 5.13 9.97 5.59
C ILE A 37 4.72 10.90 6.72
N GLN A 38 5.15 10.61 7.95
CA GLN A 38 4.85 11.46 9.11
C GLN A 38 5.39 12.89 9.00
N LYS A 39 6.40 13.13 8.13
CA LYS A 39 7.00 14.46 7.91
C LYS A 39 6.32 15.26 6.80
N ILE A 40 5.57 14.60 5.92
CA ILE A 40 4.95 15.24 4.73
C ILE A 40 3.42 15.25 4.80
N CYS A 41 2.82 14.49 5.71
CA CYS A 41 1.38 14.41 5.93
C CYS A 41 0.97 15.13 7.22
N THR A 42 -0.28 15.60 7.27
CA THR A 42 -0.85 16.11 8.51
C THR A 42 -1.16 14.96 9.49
N PRO A 43 -1.06 15.19 10.81
CA PRO A 43 -1.41 14.17 11.81
C PRO A 43 -2.84 13.64 11.67
N ASP A 44 -3.79 14.54 11.36
CA ASP A 44 -5.20 14.18 11.18
C ASP A 44 -5.38 13.20 10.02
N TYR A 45 -4.74 13.48 8.87
CA TYR A 45 -4.79 12.57 7.72
C TYR A 45 -4.20 11.19 8.04
N ILE A 46 -3.08 11.15 8.77
CA ILE A 46 -2.45 9.88 9.15
C ILE A 46 -3.39 9.06 10.05
N ALA A 47 -4.06 9.72 10.99
CA ALA A 47 -4.99 9.06 11.90
C ALA A 47 -6.25 8.56 11.17
N GLU A 48 -6.81 9.36 10.25
CA GLU A 48 -8.03 9.01 9.50
C GLU A 48 -7.79 7.94 8.42
N SER A 49 -6.66 8.03 7.71
CA SER A 49 -6.37 7.14 6.58
C SER A 49 -5.96 5.73 7.00
N GLY A 50 -5.51 5.54 8.24
CA GLY A 50 -4.98 4.26 8.71
C GLY A 50 -3.72 3.79 7.96
N ILE A 51 -3.07 4.68 7.19
CA ILE A 51 -1.98 4.36 6.26
C ILE A 51 -0.78 3.67 6.92
N LEU A 52 -0.58 3.88 8.23
CA LEU A 52 0.52 3.29 8.99
C LEU A 52 0.15 1.97 9.68
N THR A 53 -1.13 1.65 9.79
CA THR A 53 -1.62 0.54 10.64
C THR A 53 -2.31 -0.55 9.86
N GLU A 54 -2.90 -0.23 8.71
CA GLU A 54 -3.70 -1.18 7.94
C GLU A 54 -2.84 -1.96 6.93
N LYS A 55 -2.71 -3.28 7.13
CA LYS A 55 -2.10 -4.18 6.14
C LYS A 55 -3.11 -4.51 5.05
N LYS A 56 -2.93 -3.95 3.86
CA LYS A 56 -3.86 -4.11 2.73
C LYS A 56 -3.77 -5.46 2.02
N ASN A 57 -2.63 -6.15 2.07
CA ASN A 57 -2.39 -7.42 1.37
C ASN A 57 -1.80 -8.51 2.29
N PRO A 58 -2.48 -8.91 3.39
CA PRO A 58 -1.92 -9.84 4.37
C PRO A 58 -1.71 -11.28 3.82
N PHE A 59 -2.49 -11.66 2.80
CA PHE A 59 -2.49 -13.01 2.22
C PHE A 59 -1.63 -13.14 0.95
N PHE A 60 -0.97 -12.06 0.53
CA PHE A 60 -0.24 -12.02 -0.73
C PHE A 60 1.20 -11.55 -0.51
N THR A 61 2.12 -12.15 -1.25
CA THR A 61 3.51 -11.70 -1.39
C THR A 61 3.68 -11.10 -2.77
N ILE A 62 3.99 -9.81 -2.84
CA ILE A 62 4.14 -9.08 -4.11
C ILE A 62 5.61 -9.14 -4.52
N SER A 63 5.90 -9.83 -5.63
CA SER A 63 7.27 -10.07 -6.12
C SER A 63 7.76 -9.00 -7.10
N SER A 64 6.85 -8.46 -7.92
CA SER A 64 7.10 -7.29 -8.78
C SER A 64 5.90 -6.36 -8.74
N TYR A 65 6.16 -5.05 -8.83
CA TYR A 65 5.11 -4.03 -8.89
C TYR A 65 5.63 -2.82 -9.67
N GLN A 66 5.12 -2.63 -10.88
CA GLN A 66 5.47 -1.50 -11.73
C GLN A 66 4.33 -0.48 -11.74
N LEU A 67 4.52 0.60 -10.99
CA LEU A 67 3.58 1.71 -10.91
C LEU A 67 4.12 2.93 -11.64
N ARG A 68 3.26 3.51 -12.47
CA ARG A 68 3.44 4.81 -13.07
C ARG A 68 2.52 5.83 -12.41
N THR A 69 3.12 6.84 -11.78
CA THR A 69 2.42 7.98 -11.18
C THR A 69 2.62 9.22 -12.05
N ASP A 70 1.54 9.69 -12.65
CA ASP A 70 1.51 10.95 -13.39
C ASP A 70 0.85 12.05 -12.55
N VAL A 71 1.62 13.08 -12.22
CA VAL A 71 1.13 14.30 -11.56
C VAL A 71 1.12 15.44 -12.58
N PRO A 72 -0.04 15.84 -13.10
CA PRO A 72 -0.16 16.96 -14.02
C PRO A 72 0.27 18.25 -13.33
N TYR A 73 0.84 19.16 -14.13
CA TYR A 73 1.36 20.41 -13.62
C TYR A 73 0.22 21.32 -13.13
N ASN A 74 0.27 21.68 -11.85
CA ASN A 74 -0.62 22.67 -11.24
C ASN A 74 0.16 23.92 -10.86
N ILE A 75 -0.38 25.10 -11.16
CA ILE A 75 0.21 26.38 -10.75
C ILE A 75 -0.35 26.76 -9.38
N ILE A 76 0.54 26.93 -8.39
CA ILE A 76 0.20 27.44 -7.06
C ILE A 76 0.64 28.89 -6.93
N LEU A 77 -0.31 29.73 -6.56
CA LEU A 77 -0.09 31.14 -6.28
C LEU A 77 0.43 31.33 -4.84
N PRO A 78 1.25 32.36 -4.56
CA PRO A 78 1.93 32.49 -3.27
C PRO A 78 1.02 32.60 -2.06
N TRP A 79 -0.18 33.16 -2.23
CA TRP A 79 -1.19 33.39 -1.20
C TRP A 79 -2.19 32.24 -1.02
N GLN A 80 -2.04 31.13 -1.76
CA GLN A 80 -2.87 29.95 -1.53
C GLN A 80 -2.40 29.24 -0.26
N GLU A 81 -3.38 28.89 0.58
CA GLU A 81 -3.20 28.09 1.80
C GLU A 81 -3.56 26.61 1.59
N SER A 82 -4.28 26.29 0.52
CA SER A 82 -4.59 24.92 0.11
C SER A 82 -4.60 24.78 -1.41
N ALA A 83 -4.36 23.56 -1.88
CA ALA A 83 -4.44 23.19 -3.29
C ALA A 83 -4.80 21.71 -3.45
N ASP A 84 -5.53 21.40 -4.52
CA ASP A 84 -5.86 20.04 -4.92
C ASP A 84 -5.06 19.62 -6.14
N PHE A 85 -4.57 18.40 -6.11
CA PHE A 85 -3.82 17.77 -7.20
C PHE A 85 -4.53 16.52 -7.67
N ILE A 86 -4.80 16.44 -8.97
CA ILE A 86 -5.30 15.21 -9.58
C ILE A 86 -4.10 14.34 -9.91
N VAL A 87 -3.89 13.23 -9.21
CA VAL A 87 -2.81 12.28 -9.47
C VAL A 87 -3.37 11.07 -10.20
N LYS A 88 -2.69 10.60 -11.24
CA LYS A 88 -3.05 9.37 -11.93
C LYS A 88 -2.04 8.29 -11.61
N ASN A 89 -2.51 7.18 -11.07
CA ASN A 89 -1.72 5.98 -10.81
C ASN A 89 -2.18 4.88 -11.75
N LYS A 90 -1.27 4.42 -12.60
CA LYS A 90 -1.48 3.28 -13.48
C LYS A 90 -0.48 2.18 -13.15
N ILE A 91 -0.99 0.98 -12.90
CA ILE A 91 -0.18 -0.21 -12.74
C ILE A 91 0.07 -0.77 -14.14
N GLU A 92 1.34 -0.99 -14.45
CA GLU A 92 1.76 -1.53 -15.75
C GLU A 92 2.04 -3.03 -15.68
N ASP A 93 2.51 -3.51 -14.54
CA ASP A 93 2.79 -4.93 -14.29
C ASP A 93 2.75 -5.21 -12.79
N VAL A 94 2.29 -6.41 -12.42
CA VAL A 94 2.34 -6.90 -11.04
C VAL A 94 2.46 -8.42 -11.02
N SER A 95 3.36 -8.92 -10.18
CA SER A 95 3.51 -10.34 -9.90
C SER A 95 3.23 -10.61 -8.42
N ILE A 96 2.34 -11.57 -8.16
CA ILE A 96 1.87 -11.96 -6.84
C ILE A 96 1.99 -13.46 -6.60
N GLY A 97 2.32 -13.80 -5.35
CA GLY A 97 2.23 -15.15 -4.78
C GLY A 97 1.34 -15.13 -3.54
N TYR A 98 0.90 -16.30 -3.08
CA TYR A 98 0.26 -16.41 -1.77
C TYR A 98 1.30 -16.32 -0.65
N SER A 99 0.95 -15.64 0.45
CA SER A 99 1.76 -15.67 1.66
C SER A 99 1.56 -16.98 2.41
N GLU A 100 2.50 -17.34 3.29
CA GLU A 100 2.40 -18.53 4.15
C GLU A 100 1.16 -18.50 5.07
N ALA A 101 0.58 -17.32 5.31
CA ALA A 101 -0.62 -17.14 6.13
C ALA A 101 -1.92 -17.43 5.37
N TYR A 102 -1.88 -17.65 4.05
CA TYR A 102 -3.05 -17.94 3.25
C TYR A 102 -3.47 -19.40 3.37
N VAL A 103 -4.70 -19.63 3.85
CA VAL A 103 -5.27 -20.96 4.12
C VAL A 103 -6.41 -21.33 3.17
N GLY A 104 -6.43 -20.73 1.97
CA GLY A 104 -7.50 -20.91 0.98
C GLY A 104 -8.68 -19.93 1.15
N GLY A 105 -9.51 -19.80 0.12
CA GLY A 105 -10.68 -18.91 0.08
C GLY A 105 -10.69 -17.91 -1.09
N GLU A 106 -11.64 -16.97 -1.08
CA GLU A 106 -11.63 -15.83 -2.00
C GLU A 106 -10.94 -14.65 -1.30
N ALA A 107 -9.65 -14.48 -1.54
CA ALA A 107 -8.92 -13.26 -1.20
C ALA A 107 -8.61 -12.51 -2.49
N GLU A 108 -8.86 -11.20 -2.51
CA GLU A 108 -8.49 -10.33 -3.63
C GLU A 108 -7.35 -9.41 -3.21
N PRO A 109 -6.27 -9.31 -4.01
CA PRO A 109 -5.20 -8.37 -3.73
C PRO A 109 -5.69 -6.94 -3.98
N TYR A 110 -5.32 -6.04 -3.09
CA TYR A 110 -5.60 -4.62 -3.22
C TYR A 110 -4.42 -3.88 -3.87
N PHE A 111 -4.69 -3.21 -4.99
CA PHE A 111 -3.74 -2.29 -5.61
C PHE A 111 -4.35 -0.91 -5.87
N PRO A 112 -3.68 0.19 -5.47
CA PRO A 112 -4.20 1.54 -5.63
C PRO A 112 -3.96 2.08 -7.06
N ALA A 113 -4.77 1.62 -8.03
CA ALA A 113 -4.80 2.14 -9.40
C ALA A 113 -6.02 3.02 -9.63
N GLY A 114 -5.81 4.20 -10.22
CA GLY A 114 -6.88 5.16 -10.44
C GLY A 114 -6.44 6.61 -10.51
N GLU A 115 -7.42 7.50 -10.59
CA GLU A 115 -7.27 8.93 -10.40
C GLU A 115 -7.61 9.30 -8.95
N PHE A 116 -6.74 10.10 -8.33
CA PHE A 116 -6.84 10.52 -6.95
C PHE A 116 -6.83 12.05 -6.86
N VAL A 117 -7.60 12.62 -5.94
CA VAL A 117 -7.36 13.99 -5.47
C VAL A 117 -6.47 13.92 -4.24
N VAL A 118 -5.32 14.57 -4.33
CA VAL A 118 -4.42 14.82 -3.21
C VAL A 118 -4.56 16.28 -2.81
N THR A 119 -5.09 16.51 -1.61
CA THR A 119 -5.23 17.85 -1.04
C THR A 119 -3.99 18.16 -0.20
N VAL A 120 -3.39 19.32 -0.47
CA VAL A 120 -2.29 19.85 0.33
C VAL A 120 -2.67 21.16 1.00
N VAL A 121 -2.12 21.38 2.18
CA VAL A 121 -2.29 22.59 2.99
C VAL A 121 -0.94 23.18 3.36
N LYS A 122 -0.89 24.50 3.49
CA LYS A 122 0.30 25.23 3.90
C LYS A 122 0.27 25.47 5.42
N ASP A 123 1.39 25.27 6.09
CA ASP A 123 1.56 25.61 7.49
C ASP A 123 1.92 27.10 7.70
N GLU A 124 1.96 27.54 8.95
CA GLU A 124 2.34 28.91 9.32
C GLU A 124 3.78 29.29 8.90
N LYS A 125 4.63 28.30 8.61
CA LYS A 125 6.02 28.48 8.16
C LYS A 125 6.14 28.48 6.63
N GLY A 126 5.04 28.29 5.91
CA GLY A 126 5.00 28.26 4.45
C GLY A 126 5.34 26.91 3.81
N SER A 127 5.42 25.84 4.60
CA SER A 127 5.68 24.47 4.14
C SER A 127 4.37 23.76 3.79
N TRP A 128 4.39 22.92 2.75
CA TRP A 128 3.21 22.19 2.27
C TRP A 128 3.16 20.78 2.86
N PHE A 129 1.95 20.37 3.26
CA PHE A 129 1.67 19.04 3.82
C PHE A 129 0.43 18.45 3.16
N VAL A 130 0.40 17.14 3.02
CA VAL A 130 -0.77 16.40 2.53
C VAL A 130 -1.79 16.28 3.65
N SER A 131 -2.99 16.80 3.42
CA SER A 131 -4.11 16.71 4.36
C SER A 131 -5.17 15.70 3.96
N GLY A 132 -5.09 15.16 2.74
CA GLY A 132 -6.09 14.21 2.27
C GLY A 132 -5.70 13.57 0.94
N VAL A 133 -6.11 12.32 0.77
CA VAL A 133 -6.06 11.59 -0.50
C VAL A 133 -7.41 10.91 -0.68
N SER A 134 -8.08 11.14 -1.81
CA SER A 134 -9.37 10.54 -2.13
C SER A 134 -9.37 9.97 -3.54
N LEU A 135 -10.00 8.81 -3.72
CA LEU A 135 -10.16 8.17 -5.03
C LEU A 135 -11.29 8.86 -5.81
N LEU A 136 -10.98 9.35 -7.01
CA LEU A 136 -11.99 9.86 -7.95
C LEU A 136 -12.51 8.76 -8.85
N THR A 137 -11.63 7.92 -9.37
CA THR A 137 -11.96 6.91 -10.38
C THR A 137 -10.96 5.77 -10.25
N SER A 138 -11.43 4.55 -10.06
CA SER A 138 -10.57 3.37 -10.07
C SER A 138 -10.19 2.98 -11.49
N TYR A 139 -8.99 2.45 -11.66
CA TYR A 139 -8.59 1.75 -12.88
C TYR A 139 -8.57 0.25 -12.64
N GLU A 140 -9.07 -0.51 -13.61
CA GLU A 140 -8.91 -1.96 -13.60
C GLU A 140 -7.43 -2.29 -13.80
N THR A 141 -6.95 -3.23 -13.00
CA THR A 141 -5.56 -3.71 -13.07
C THR A 141 -5.62 -5.17 -13.46
N GLU A 142 -4.97 -5.52 -14.56
CA GLU A 142 -4.84 -6.90 -14.98
C GLU A 142 -3.70 -7.57 -14.20
N TYR A 143 -3.98 -8.72 -13.59
CA TYR A 143 -3.00 -9.54 -12.89
C TYR A 143 -3.44 -11.00 -12.90
N GLU A 144 -2.48 -11.91 -12.84
CA GLU A 144 -2.74 -13.34 -12.69
C GLU A 144 -2.67 -13.71 -11.21
N LEU A 145 -3.72 -14.33 -10.69
CA LEU A 145 -3.69 -14.91 -9.36
C LEU A 145 -2.80 -16.16 -9.37
N PRO A 146 -1.98 -16.38 -8.32
CA PRO A 146 -1.22 -17.60 -8.19
C PRO A 146 -2.17 -18.80 -8.03
N VAL A 147 -1.75 -19.97 -8.51
CA VAL A 147 -2.50 -21.21 -8.29
C VAL A 147 -2.30 -21.64 -6.85
N TRP A 148 -3.39 -21.85 -6.12
CA TRP A 148 -3.33 -22.44 -4.78
C TRP A 148 -3.32 -23.96 -4.89
N GLU A 149 -2.30 -24.59 -4.33
CA GLU A 149 -2.25 -26.04 -4.12
C GLU A 149 -2.52 -26.30 -2.63
N GLU A 150 -3.65 -26.95 -2.34
CA GLU A 150 -4.01 -27.40 -1.00
C GLU A 150 -2.94 -28.39 -0.54
N ALA A 151 -2.29 -28.11 0.59
CA ALA A 151 -1.27 -29.01 1.13
C ALA A 151 -1.92 -30.37 1.43
N GLU A 152 -1.41 -31.44 0.83
CA GLU A 152 -1.88 -32.81 1.11
C GLU A 152 -1.77 -33.06 2.62
N GLU A 153 -2.88 -33.43 3.27
CA GLU A 153 -2.87 -33.88 4.66
C GLU A 153 -1.92 -35.10 4.75
N GLU A 154 -0.77 -34.95 5.41
CA GLU A 154 0.02 -36.09 5.83
C GLU A 154 -0.87 -36.98 6.71
N THR A 155 -1.36 -38.08 6.14
CA THR A 155 -2.01 -39.14 6.91
C THR A 155 -1.00 -39.64 7.93
N VAL A 156 -1.18 -39.26 9.19
CA VAL A 156 -0.44 -39.81 10.32
C VAL A 156 -0.75 -41.31 10.35
N GLU A 157 0.23 -42.14 9.97
CA GLU A 157 0.11 -43.59 10.15
C GLU A 157 -0.13 -43.88 11.64
N GLU A 158 -1.31 -44.41 11.98
CA GLU A 158 -1.61 -44.94 13.30
C GLU A 158 -0.57 -46.01 13.63
N ILE A 159 0.29 -45.72 14.61
CA ILE A 159 1.18 -46.73 15.19
C ILE A 159 0.29 -47.67 16.01
N GLU A 160 -0.03 -48.85 15.48
CA GLU A 160 -0.61 -49.95 16.25
C GLU A 160 0.37 -50.35 17.36
N TYR A 161 0.03 -50.05 18.61
CA TYR A 161 0.67 -50.65 19.76
C TYR A 161 0.18 -52.10 19.89
N THR A 162 1.06 -53.07 19.61
CA THR A 162 0.82 -54.46 19.99
C THR A 162 1.12 -54.62 21.48
N GLU A 163 0.08 -54.80 22.31
CA GLU A 163 0.23 -55.31 23.67
C GLU A 163 0.61 -56.80 23.59
N GLU A 164 1.88 -57.14 23.77
CA GLU A 164 2.27 -58.49 24.18
C GLU A 164 2.03 -58.61 25.70
N GLU A 165 0.82 -59.05 26.05
CA GLU A 165 0.66 -59.92 27.22
C GLU A 165 1.25 -61.29 26.87
N GLU A 166 2.32 -61.71 27.55
CA GLU A 166 2.43 -63.14 27.88
C GLU A 166 3.09 -63.36 29.25
N GLU A 167 2.34 -64.11 30.05
CA GLU A 167 2.52 -64.49 31.44
C GLU A 167 3.34 -65.80 31.55
N ALA A 168 3.98 -66.02 32.71
CA ALA A 168 4.60 -67.26 33.22
C ALA A 168 5.97 -67.67 32.61
N VAL A 169 7.02 -67.96 33.39
CA VAL A 169 7.13 -68.90 34.53
C VAL A 169 8.18 -68.42 35.53
#